data_AF-A0A9E5EI99-F1
#
_entry.id   AF-A0A9E5EI99-F1
#
_cell.length_a   1.000
_cell.length_b   1.000
_cell.length_c   1.000
_cell.angle_alpha   90.00
_cell.angle_beta   90.00
_cell.angle_gamma   90.00
#
_symmetry.space_group_name_H-M   'P 1'
#
loop_
_entity.id
_entity.type
_entity.pdbx_description
1 polymer ?
#
loop_
_entity_poly.entity_id
_entity_poly.type
_entity_poly.pdbx_seq_one_letter_code
_entity_poly.pdbx_strand_id
1 'polypeptide(L)'
;MAKGRMAWLDVTKGWAILWVVYFHSFTCWIKPPSPIGSDFITGVIRPETWTGLPPFLYSMGRSVFLGVSMLGFHAVGLFLVASGFVLAQSAVRAAAKPGGVAWGSWILHRLIRLYPMYWFAHLIYLISPFEARLEPVDWRFAVSLSGLRFLWIDYNFFYLNAAWWYFCLIIQLFALFPILMAGLRKLGPIAFLAAAIAIGFFARVYLLYLHPSSGQWVLGGFGLSRLPEFALGIVLGAWYARNPDAFEDWLLRGRGFLAGLLLYPIALAVYQIPHGYVAVDFLTGTACFLVVAGASGFWAKVPYLGQALALAGSLLGCRALPATACG
;
A
#
# COMPACT_ATOMS: atom_id res chain seq x y z
N MET A 1 -14.44 -16.61 20.53
CA MET A 1 -15.11 -16.73 19.21
C MET A 1 -14.17 -16.23 18.13
N ALA A 2 -13.79 -17.08 17.17
CA ALA A 2 -12.98 -16.65 16.04
C ALA A 2 -13.88 -15.84 15.09
N LYS A 3 -13.89 -14.50 15.22
CA LYS A 3 -14.48 -13.63 14.18
C LYS A 3 -13.83 -14.02 12.85
N GLY A 4 -14.68 -14.36 11.89
CA GLY A 4 -14.31 -14.89 10.59
C GLY A 4 -13.45 -13.94 9.76
N ARG A 5 -13.26 -14.32 8.50
CA ARG A 5 -12.58 -13.52 7.48
C ARG A 5 -13.09 -12.07 7.47
N MET A 6 -12.19 -11.09 7.58
CA MET A 6 -12.52 -9.66 7.62
C MET A 6 -12.87 -9.16 6.21
N ALA A 7 -14.15 -9.21 5.84
CA ALA A 7 -14.61 -8.85 4.49
C ALA A 7 -14.19 -7.43 4.06
N TRP A 8 -14.29 -6.46 4.98
CA TRP A 8 -13.89 -5.07 4.73
C TRP A 8 -12.42 -4.94 4.30
N LEU A 9 -11.54 -5.75 4.89
CA LEU A 9 -10.11 -5.73 4.62
C LEU A 9 -9.79 -6.34 3.25
N ASP A 10 -10.50 -7.39 2.87
CA ASP A 10 -10.36 -7.99 1.54
C ASP A 10 -10.86 -7.02 0.46
N VAL A 11 -12.01 -6.36 0.69
CA VAL A 11 -12.53 -5.31 -0.20
C VAL A 11 -11.53 -4.15 -0.32
N THR A 12 -10.93 -3.72 0.79
CA THR A 12 -9.91 -2.66 0.81
C THR A 12 -8.70 -3.02 -0.06
N LYS A 13 -8.18 -4.25 0.08
CA LYS A 13 -7.08 -4.76 -0.74
C LYS A 13 -7.46 -4.90 -2.21
N GLY A 14 -8.69 -5.34 -2.49
CA GLY A 14 -9.24 -5.45 -3.84
C GLY A 14 -9.26 -4.10 -4.55
N TRP A 15 -9.74 -3.06 -3.88
CA TRP A 15 -9.67 -1.69 -4.40
C TRP A 15 -8.24 -1.24 -4.62
N ALA A 16 -7.36 -1.45 -3.65
CA ALA A 16 -5.98 -1.03 -3.75
C ALA A 16 -5.27 -1.70 -4.94
N ILE A 17 -5.44 -3.02 -5.16
CA ILE A 17 -4.77 -3.70 -6.28
C ILE A 17 -5.33 -3.25 -7.63
N LEU A 18 -6.66 -3.17 -7.75
CA LEU A 18 -7.29 -2.74 -9.00
C LEU A 18 -6.92 -1.30 -9.34
N TRP A 19 -6.82 -0.43 -8.34
CA TRP A 19 -6.41 0.96 -8.55
C TRP A 19 -4.94 1.07 -8.98
N VAL A 20 -4.03 0.28 -8.38
CA VAL A 20 -2.63 0.23 -8.82
C VAL A 20 -2.49 -0.28 -10.25
N VAL A 21 -3.20 -1.37 -10.60
CA VAL A 21 -3.21 -1.91 -11.96
C VAL A 21 -3.75 -0.87 -12.94
N TYR A 22 -4.89 -0.26 -12.62
CA TYR A 22 -5.48 0.80 -13.41
C TYR A 22 -4.52 1.98 -13.58
N PHE A 23 -3.87 2.44 -12.52
CA PHE A 23 -2.90 3.54 -12.55
C PHE A 23 -1.73 3.23 -13.49
N HIS A 24 -1.12 2.05 -13.38
CA HIS A 24 -0.02 1.68 -14.27
C HIS A 24 -0.48 1.56 -15.73
N SER A 25 -1.65 0.96 -15.99
CA SER A 25 -2.20 0.95 -17.34
C SER A 25 -2.48 2.37 -17.85
N PHE A 26 -3.13 3.21 -17.05
CA PHE A 26 -3.49 4.58 -17.40
C PHE A 26 -2.26 5.43 -17.72
N THR A 27 -1.24 5.39 -16.87
CA THR A 27 0.00 6.17 -17.04
C THR A 27 0.88 5.67 -18.18
N CYS A 28 0.79 4.40 -18.56
CA CYS A 28 1.43 3.87 -19.76
C CYS A 28 0.84 4.46 -21.05
N TRP A 29 -0.48 4.58 -21.12
CA TRP A 29 -1.19 5.04 -22.33
C TRP A 29 -1.38 6.55 -22.38
N ILE A 30 -1.55 7.20 -21.23
CA ILE A 30 -1.87 8.62 -21.12
C ILE A 30 -0.92 9.23 -20.09
N LYS A 31 -0.24 10.32 -20.47
CA LYS A 31 0.66 11.08 -19.58
C LYS A 31 0.09 12.47 -19.27
N PRO A 32 -1.09 12.59 -18.62
CA PRO A 32 -1.62 13.88 -18.24
C PRO A 32 -0.75 14.53 -17.14
N PRO A 33 -0.86 15.86 -16.95
CA PRO A 33 -0.27 16.55 -15.83
C PRO A 33 -0.64 15.89 -14.50
N SER A 34 0.33 15.80 -13.60
CA SER A 34 0.13 15.20 -12.27
C SER A 34 -0.68 16.15 -11.39
N PRO A 35 -1.66 15.67 -10.59
CA PRO A 35 -2.44 16.51 -9.67
C PRO A 35 -1.62 17.18 -8.57
N ILE A 36 -0.39 16.72 -8.36
CA ILE A 36 0.58 17.32 -7.44
C ILE A 36 1.58 18.26 -8.16
N GLY A 37 1.48 18.38 -9.48
CA GLY A 37 2.28 19.30 -10.29
C GLY A 37 1.72 20.72 -10.24
N SER A 38 2.60 21.71 -10.29
CA SER A 38 2.22 23.13 -10.33
C SER A 38 1.44 23.51 -11.59
N ASP A 39 1.58 22.73 -12.66
CA ASP A 39 0.88 22.88 -13.93
C ASP A 39 -0.50 22.22 -13.97
N PHE A 40 -0.94 21.53 -12.91
CA PHE A 40 -2.24 20.86 -12.93
C PHE A 40 -3.40 21.85 -13.01
N ILE A 41 -3.33 22.95 -12.25
CA ILE A 41 -4.39 23.95 -12.22
C ILE A 41 -4.51 24.63 -13.59
N THR A 42 -3.39 25.07 -14.16
CA THR A 42 -3.37 25.79 -15.44
C THR A 42 -3.52 24.86 -16.64
N GLY A 43 -3.05 23.61 -16.54
CA GLY A 43 -3.09 22.63 -17.63
C GLY A 43 -4.39 21.84 -17.71
N VAL A 44 -5.00 21.53 -16.56
CA VAL A 44 -6.17 20.64 -16.44
C VAL A 44 -7.41 21.38 -15.97
N ILE A 45 -7.34 22.08 -14.83
CA ILE A 45 -8.51 22.76 -14.25
C ILE A 45 -8.95 23.92 -15.15
N ARG A 46 -8.00 24.71 -15.68
CA ARG A 46 -8.26 25.83 -16.58
C ARG A 46 -9.41 26.74 -16.12
N PRO A 47 -9.33 27.35 -14.92
CA PRO A 47 -10.42 28.18 -14.38
C PRO A 47 -10.85 29.31 -15.31
N GLU A 48 -9.93 29.81 -16.15
CA GLU A 48 -10.19 30.84 -17.16
C GLU A 48 -11.23 30.44 -18.22
N THR A 49 -11.52 29.14 -18.35
CA THR A 49 -12.52 28.61 -19.31
C THR A 49 -13.93 28.50 -18.72
N TRP A 50 -14.13 28.84 -17.46
CA TRP A 50 -15.41 28.71 -16.76
C TRP A 50 -16.38 29.85 -17.11
N THR A 51 -16.88 29.84 -18.34
CA THR A 51 -17.85 30.85 -18.84
C THR A 51 -19.31 30.52 -18.48
N GLY A 52 -19.55 29.43 -17.73
CA GLY A 52 -20.87 29.00 -17.29
C GLY A 52 -20.83 27.65 -16.56
N LEU A 53 -22.01 27.17 -16.14
CA LEU A 53 -22.13 25.92 -15.39
C LEU A 53 -21.64 24.68 -16.17
N PRO A 54 -21.96 24.47 -17.47
CA PRO A 54 -21.50 23.28 -18.17
C PRO A 54 -19.97 23.19 -18.34
N PRO A 55 -19.24 24.25 -18.79
CA PRO A 55 -17.78 24.23 -18.83
C PRO A 55 -17.13 24.02 -17.46
N PHE A 56 -17.70 24.61 -16.40
CA PHE A 56 -17.27 24.39 -15.02
C PHE A 56 -17.40 22.91 -14.61
N LEU A 57 -18.58 22.30 -14.79
CA LEU A 57 -18.82 20.91 -14.43
C LEU A 57 -17.93 19.95 -15.24
N TYR A 58 -17.72 20.23 -16.53
CA TYR A 58 -16.81 19.45 -17.36
C TYR A 58 -15.36 19.54 -16.85
N SER A 59 -14.88 20.75 -16.57
CA SER A 59 -13.54 20.96 -16.01
C SER A 59 -13.38 20.24 -14.66
N MET A 60 -14.36 20.35 -13.76
CA MET A 60 -14.34 19.67 -12.47
C MET A 60 -14.39 18.15 -12.61
N GLY A 61 -15.26 17.62 -13.46
CA GLY A 61 -15.33 16.19 -13.76
C GLY A 61 -14.01 15.66 -14.32
N ARG A 62 -13.40 16.38 -15.28
CA ARG A 62 -12.09 16.05 -15.83
C ARG A 62 -10.99 16.10 -14.78
N SER A 63 -10.99 17.13 -13.93
CA SER A 63 -9.97 17.32 -12.89
C SER A 63 -10.04 16.23 -11.82
N VAL A 64 -11.26 15.89 -11.38
CA VAL A 64 -11.49 14.78 -10.44
C VAL A 64 -11.09 13.45 -11.08
N PHE A 65 -11.50 13.19 -12.33
CA PHE A 65 -11.14 11.97 -13.05
C PHE A 65 -9.62 11.83 -13.16
N LEU A 66 -8.94 12.82 -13.74
CA LEU A 66 -7.49 12.78 -13.92
C LEU A 66 -6.74 12.73 -12.58
N GLY A 67 -7.22 13.49 -11.58
CA GLY A 67 -6.67 13.48 -10.24
C GLY A 67 -6.75 12.10 -9.59
N VAL A 68 -7.94 11.51 -9.52
CA VAL A 68 -8.13 10.16 -8.96
C VAL A 68 -7.34 9.11 -9.74
N SER A 69 -7.31 9.20 -11.07
CA SER A 69 -6.55 8.26 -11.90
C SER A 69 -5.05 8.34 -11.62
N MET A 70 -4.51 9.54 -11.41
CA MET A 70 -3.08 9.76 -11.16
C MET A 70 -2.63 9.48 -9.72
N LEU A 71 -3.55 9.48 -8.74
CA LEU A 71 -3.21 9.23 -7.34
C LEU A 71 -3.14 7.74 -6.98
N GLY A 72 -3.29 6.82 -7.95
CA GLY A 72 -3.28 5.38 -7.69
C GLY A 72 -1.97 4.85 -7.08
N PHE A 73 -0.85 5.54 -7.25
CA PHE A 73 0.40 5.17 -6.57
C PHE A 73 0.31 5.31 -5.03
N HIS A 74 -0.59 6.15 -4.48
CA HIS A 74 -0.81 6.24 -3.04
C HIS A 74 -1.37 4.94 -2.43
N ALA A 75 -1.95 4.06 -3.25
CA ALA A 75 -2.41 2.74 -2.81
C ALA A 75 -1.24 1.86 -2.31
N VAL A 76 0.02 2.15 -2.67
CA VAL A 76 1.19 1.50 -2.08
C VAL A 76 1.28 1.78 -0.57
N GLY A 77 1.09 3.03 -0.16
CA GLY A 77 1.06 3.41 1.25
C GLY A 77 -0.08 2.71 2.00
N LEU A 78 -1.26 2.65 1.39
CA LEU A 78 -2.39 1.86 1.91
C LEU A 78 -2.01 0.38 2.09
N PHE A 79 -1.36 -0.23 1.09
CA PHE A 79 -0.93 -1.62 1.17
C PHE A 79 0.04 -1.88 2.31
N LEU A 80 0.94 -0.94 2.60
CA LEU A 80 1.85 -1.02 3.74
C LEU A 80 1.11 -0.99 5.07
N VAL A 81 0.15 -0.08 5.24
CA VAL A 81 -0.73 -0.04 6.43
C VAL A 81 -1.51 -1.35 6.57
N ALA A 82 -2.15 -1.81 5.49
CA ALA A 82 -2.91 -3.06 5.49
C ALA A 82 -2.02 -4.28 5.77
N SER A 83 -0.78 -4.28 5.29
CA SER A 83 0.19 -5.36 5.51
C SER A 83 0.63 -5.41 6.98
N GLY A 84 1.00 -4.26 7.57
CA GLY A 84 1.31 -4.16 8.99
C GLY A 84 0.15 -4.66 9.87
N PHE A 85 -1.08 -4.27 9.53
CA PHE A 85 -2.31 -4.69 10.21
C PHE A 85 -2.48 -6.22 10.18
N VAL A 86 -2.42 -6.83 8.99
CA VAL A 86 -2.61 -8.28 8.83
C VAL A 86 -1.51 -9.07 9.54
N LEU A 87 -0.27 -8.60 9.45
CA LEU A 87 0.85 -9.26 10.10
C LEU A 87 0.74 -9.18 11.63
N ALA A 88 0.41 -8.02 12.19
CA ALA A 88 0.13 -7.87 13.62
C ALA A 88 -0.98 -8.81 14.08
N GLN A 89 -2.10 -8.86 13.36
CA GLN A 89 -3.20 -9.79 13.62
C GLN A 89 -2.76 -11.26 13.59
N SER A 90 -1.95 -11.64 12.61
CA SER A 90 -1.44 -13.00 12.54
C SER A 90 -0.45 -13.31 13.65
N ALA A 91 0.37 -12.34 14.07
CA ALA A 91 1.35 -12.52 15.13
C ALA A 91 0.69 -12.62 16.50
N VAL A 92 -0.32 -11.78 16.78
CA VAL A 92 -1.13 -11.87 18.00
C VAL A 92 -1.82 -13.24 18.11
N ARG A 93 -2.44 -13.72 17.02
CA ARG A 93 -3.06 -15.05 16.99
C ARG A 93 -2.05 -16.18 17.17
N ALA A 94 -0.85 -16.05 16.60
CA ALA A 94 0.22 -17.02 16.80
C ALA A 94 0.74 -17.00 18.25
N ALA A 95 0.87 -15.82 18.85
CA ALA A 95 1.33 -15.66 20.23
C ALA A 95 0.35 -16.20 21.27
N ALA A 96 -0.94 -16.32 20.93
CA ALA A 96 -1.96 -16.93 21.78
C ALA A 96 -1.88 -18.47 21.82
N LYS A 97 -1.08 -19.11 20.95
CA LYS A 97 -0.88 -20.56 20.96
C LYS A 97 0.18 -20.96 22.01
N PRO A 98 0.08 -22.17 22.60
CA PRO A 98 1.14 -22.72 23.45
C PRO A 98 2.49 -22.69 22.70
N GLY A 99 3.54 -22.20 23.37
CA GLY A 99 4.89 -22.07 22.77
C GLY A 99 5.18 -20.73 22.08
N GLY A 100 4.21 -19.81 22.00
CA GLY A 100 4.43 -18.47 21.45
C GLY A 100 4.70 -18.45 19.94
N VAL A 101 5.45 -17.45 19.46
CA VAL A 101 5.71 -17.27 18.02
C VAL A 101 7.11 -17.77 17.67
N ALA A 102 7.20 -18.86 16.90
CA ALA A 102 8.44 -19.28 16.26
C ALA A 102 8.73 -18.41 15.04
N TRP A 103 9.42 -17.27 15.23
CA TRP A 103 9.61 -16.23 14.22
C TRP A 103 10.20 -16.72 12.90
N GLY A 104 11.22 -17.60 12.93
CA GLY A 104 11.82 -18.14 11.71
C GLY A 104 10.81 -18.91 10.84
N SER A 105 10.10 -19.86 11.45
CA SER A 105 9.02 -20.60 10.78
C SER A 105 7.87 -19.67 10.34
N TRP A 106 7.53 -18.67 11.15
CA TRP A 106 6.48 -17.71 10.84
C TRP A 106 6.81 -16.86 9.60
N ILE A 107 8.07 -16.43 9.45
CA ILE A 107 8.55 -15.70 8.26
C ILE A 107 8.61 -16.65 7.07
N LEU A 108 9.21 -17.84 7.23
CA LEU A 108 9.38 -18.81 6.15
C LEU A 108 8.04 -19.19 5.50
N HIS A 109 7.01 -19.50 6.29
CA HIS A 109 5.67 -19.81 5.77
C HIS A 109 5.08 -18.70 4.90
N ARG A 110 5.46 -17.44 5.13
CA ARG A 110 4.99 -16.31 4.31
C ARG A 110 5.80 -16.17 3.04
N LEU A 111 7.12 -16.31 3.13
CA LEU A 111 7.98 -16.31 1.96
C LEU A 111 7.59 -17.43 1.00
N ILE A 112 7.38 -18.66 1.51
CA ILE A 112 6.91 -19.80 0.69
C ILE A 112 5.56 -19.53 0.02
N ARG A 113 4.71 -18.67 0.59
CA ARG A 113 3.45 -18.27 -0.06
C ARG A 113 3.64 -17.15 -1.10
N LEU A 114 4.60 -16.26 -0.88
CA LEU A 114 4.85 -15.09 -1.74
C LEU A 114 5.68 -15.44 -2.98
N TYR A 115 6.75 -16.22 -2.82
CA TYR A 115 7.68 -16.53 -3.91
C TYR A 115 7.05 -17.26 -5.10
N PRO A 116 6.17 -18.27 -4.93
CA PRO A 116 5.56 -18.95 -6.07
C PRO A 116 4.77 -18.00 -6.97
N MET A 117 4.00 -17.07 -6.39
CA MET A 117 3.27 -16.06 -7.16
C MET A 117 4.21 -15.09 -7.87
N TYR A 118 5.29 -14.70 -7.20
CA TYR A 118 6.31 -13.81 -7.77
C TYR A 118 7.06 -14.47 -8.93
N TRP A 119 7.47 -15.72 -8.79
CA TRP A 119 8.09 -16.50 -9.86
C TRP A 119 7.12 -16.80 -11.00
N PHE A 120 5.85 -17.06 -10.69
CA PHE A 120 4.83 -17.19 -11.72
C PHE A 120 4.69 -15.90 -12.53
N ALA A 121 4.75 -14.72 -11.91
CA ALA A 121 4.78 -13.45 -12.64
C ALA A 121 6.01 -13.31 -13.56
N HIS A 122 7.18 -13.83 -13.16
CA HIS A 122 8.37 -13.90 -14.03
C HIS A 122 8.13 -14.83 -15.22
N LEU A 123 7.53 -16.00 -14.98
CA LEU A 123 7.18 -16.94 -16.05
C LEU A 123 6.22 -16.29 -17.05
N ILE A 124 5.17 -15.61 -16.56
CA ILE A 124 4.22 -14.88 -17.41
C ILE A 124 4.93 -13.81 -18.23
N TYR A 125 5.84 -13.02 -17.64
CA TYR A 125 6.64 -12.06 -18.40
C TYR A 125 7.42 -12.70 -19.56
N LEU A 126 8.01 -13.88 -19.33
CA LEU A 126 8.81 -14.59 -20.35
C LEU A 126 7.97 -15.19 -21.49
N ILE A 127 6.75 -15.68 -21.20
CA ILE A 127 5.95 -16.43 -22.17
C ILE A 127 4.80 -15.61 -22.78
N SER A 128 4.30 -14.61 -22.07
CA SER A 128 3.12 -13.86 -22.48
C SER A 128 3.42 -13.00 -23.72
N PRO A 129 2.66 -13.15 -24.82
CA PRO A 129 2.82 -12.31 -26.00
C PRO A 129 2.27 -10.89 -25.79
N PHE A 130 1.55 -10.66 -24.68
CA PHE A 130 0.91 -9.38 -24.36
C PHE A 130 1.81 -8.47 -23.51
N GLU A 131 2.98 -8.95 -23.09
CA GLU A 131 3.92 -8.18 -22.28
C GLU A 131 4.94 -7.43 -23.15
N ALA A 132 5.05 -6.13 -22.92
CA ALA A 132 6.04 -5.30 -23.58
C ALA A 132 7.43 -5.52 -22.96
N ARG A 133 8.30 -6.24 -23.68
CA ARG A 133 9.66 -6.57 -23.21
C ARG A 133 10.66 -5.52 -23.70
N LEU A 134 10.73 -4.41 -22.98
CA LEU A 134 11.63 -3.30 -23.31
C LEU A 134 13.08 -3.56 -22.88
N GLU A 135 13.29 -4.44 -21.92
CA GLU A 135 14.62 -4.78 -21.40
C GLU A 135 15.03 -6.22 -21.78
N PRO A 136 16.33 -6.44 -22.05
CA PRO A 136 16.83 -7.78 -22.32
C PRO A 136 16.78 -8.67 -21.08
N VAL A 137 16.56 -9.96 -21.30
CA VAL A 137 16.71 -10.98 -20.26
C VAL A 137 18.20 -11.30 -20.12
N ASP A 138 18.81 -10.90 -19.01
CA ASP A 138 20.24 -11.07 -18.73
C ASP A 138 20.44 -11.59 -17.29
N TRP A 139 21.67 -11.51 -16.76
CA TRP A 139 22.01 -11.96 -15.41
C TRP A 139 21.13 -11.36 -14.31
N ARG A 140 20.57 -10.16 -14.52
CA ARG A 140 19.65 -9.49 -13.59
C ARG A 140 18.35 -10.27 -13.43
N PHE A 141 17.97 -11.11 -14.39
CA PHE A 141 16.82 -12.01 -14.26
C PHE A 141 16.98 -12.97 -13.08
N ALA A 142 18.17 -13.56 -12.93
CA ALA A 142 18.45 -14.46 -11.80
C ALA A 142 18.40 -13.71 -10.46
N VAL A 143 18.95 -12.48 -10.41
CA VAL A 143 18.85 -11.62 -9.22
C VAL A 143 17.39 -11.24 -8.94
N SER A 144 16.62 -10.93 -9.98
CA SER A 144 15.21 -10.57 -9.86
C SER A 144 14.39 -11.68 -9.22
N LEU A 145 14.67 -12.96 -9.51
CA LEU A 145 13.98 -14.11 -8.91
C LEU A 145 14.13 -14.17 -7.38
N SER A 146 15.24 -13.65 -6.83
CA SER A 146 15.42 -13.55 -5.38
C SER A 146 14.55 -12.47 -4.73
N GLY A 147 14.11 -11.48 -5.51
CA GLY A 147 13.42 -10.29 -5.00
C GLY A 147 14.34 -9.22 -4.42
N LEU A 148 15.66 -9.45 -4.36
CA LEU A 148 16.65 -8.53 -3.78
C LEU A 148 17.02 -7.41 -4.76
N ARG A 149 16.03 -6.60 -5.11
CA ARG A 149 16.14 -5.53 -6.13
C ARG A 149 16.94 -4.29 -5.67
N PHE A 150 17.29 -4.21 -4.39
CA PHE A 150 18.18 -3.18 -3.88
C PHE A 150 19.65 -3.43 -4.22
N LEU A 151 20.01 -4.67 -4.59
CA LEU A 151 21.34 -4.98 -5.11
C LEU A 151 21.45 -4.29 -6.48
N TRP A 152 22.36 -3.33 -6.62
CA TRP A 152 22.45 -2.43 -7.80
C TRP A 152 21.14 -1.69 -8.06
N ILE A 153 20.72 -0.91 -7.05
CA ILE A 153 19.45 -0.18 -7.02
C ILE A 153 19.10 0.45 -8.38
N ASP A 154 20.01 1.22 -8.99
CA ASP A 154 19.73 1.99 -10.20
C ASP A 154 19.41 1.13 -11.44
N TYR A 155 19.87 -0.13 -11.45
CA TYR A 155 19.71 -1.04 -12.59
C TYR A 155 18.65 -2.12 -12.36
N ASN A 156 18.43 -2.51 -11.09
CA ASN A 156 17.59 -3.66 -10.74
C ASN A 156 16.25 -3.28 -10.14
N PHE A 157 16.09 -2.05 -9.64
CA PHE A 157 14.90 -1.67 -8.90
C PHE A 157 13.62 -1.83 -9.73
N PHE A 158 13.62 -1.32 -10.97
CA PHE A 158 12.50 -1.42 -11.90
C PHE A 158 12.66 -2.48 -12.99
N TYR A 159 13.69 -3.33 -12.90
CA TYR A 159 14.01 -4.32 -13.93
C TYR A 159 12.81 -5.20 -14.30
N LEU A 160 12.53 -5.35 -15.60
CA LEU A 160 11.38 -6.01 -16.25
C LEU A 160 10.00 -5.38 -15.99
N ASN A 161 9.69 -5.07 -14.73
CA ASN A 161 8.39 -4.54 -14.36
C ASN A 161 8.52 -3.55 -13.18
N ALA A 162 8.00 -2.35 -13.40
CA ALA A 162 8.09 -1.24 -12.45
C ALA A 162 7.27 -1.45 -11.17
N ALA A 163 6.37 -2.43 -11.07
CA ALA A 163 5.63 -2.73 -9.84
C ALA A 163 6.37 -3.73 -8.93
N TRP A 164 7.37 -4.46 -9.45
CA TRP A 164 7.98 -5.58 -8.74
C TRP A 164 8.96 -5.16 -7.64
N TRP A 165 9.39 -3.90 -7.59
CA TRP A 165 10.19 -3.38 -6.47
C TRP A 165 9.48 -3.53 -5.12
N TYR A 166 8.14 -3.54 -5.10
CA TYR A 166 7.38 -3.71 -3.86
C TYR A 166 7.68 -5.06 -3.18
N PHE A 167 8.03 -6.09 -3.94
CA PHE A 167 8.42 -7.40 -3.39
C PHE A 167 9.69 -7.31 -2.53
N CYS A 168 10.68 -6.54 -2.99
CA CYS A 168 11.90 -6.24 -2.26
C CYS A 168 11.59 -5.57 -0.91
N LEU A 169 10.71 -4.57 -0.92
CA LEU A 169 10.27 -3.87 0.29
C LEU A 169 9.58 -4.82 1.28
N ILE A 170 8.69 -5.70 0.81
CA ILE A 170 8.00 -6.67 1.67
C ILE A 170 8.99 -7.58 2.40
N ILE A 171 10.02 -8.09 1.71
CA ILE A 171 11.02 -8.97 2.33
C ILE A 171 11.73 -8.24 3.47
N GLN A 172 12.14 -6.99 3.25
CA GLN A 172 12.80 -6.18 4.29
C GLN A 172 11.87 -5.98 5.50
N LEU A 173 10.60 -5.63 5.28
CA LEU A 173 9.64 -5.44 6.36
C LEU A 173 9.32 -6.73 7.10
N PHE A 174 9.30 -7.89 6.43
CA PHE A 174 9.13 -9.19 7.06
C PHE A 174 10.32 -9.55 7.95
N ALA A 175 11.54 -9.26 7.49
CA ALA A 175 12.75 -9.46 8.28
C ALA A 175 12.77 -8.57 9.54
N LEU A 176 12.31 -7.32 9.42
CA LEU A 176 12.23 -6.38 10.54
C LEU A 176 11.07 -6.69 11.51
N PHE A 177 10.04 -7.40 11.04
CA PHE A 177 8.77 -7.56 11.76
C PHE A 177 8.90 -8.11 13.20
N PRO A 178 9.74 -9.14 13.51
CA PRO A 178 9.92 -9.62 14.88
C PRO A 178 10.41 -8.53 15.84
N ILE A 179 11.36 -7.70 15.38
CA ILE A 179 11.93 -6.59 16.15
C ILE A 179 10.85 -5.53 16.38
N LEU A 180 10.06 -5.22 15.35
CA LEU A 180 8.95 -4.26 15.45
C LEU A 180 7.88 -4.73 16.44
N MET A 181 7.53 -6.02 16.43
CA MET A 181 6.59 -6.60 17.39
C MET A 181 7.14 -6.60 18.82
N ALA A 182 8.43 -6.84 19.01
CA ALA A 182 9.09 -6.70 20.30
C ALA A 182 9.05 -5.23 20.78
N GLY A 183 9.34 -4.28 19.89
CA GLY A 183 9.25 -2.85 20.14
C GLY A 183 7.84 -2.41 20.55
N LEU A 184 6.80 -2.84 19.82
CA LEU A 184 5.40 -2.58 20.16
C LEU A 184 5.04 -3.07 21.57
N ARG A 185 5.51 -4.27 21.94
CA ARG A 185 5.25 -4.86 23.27
C ARG A 185 5.98 -4.10 24.38
N LYS A 186 7.21 -3.67 24.14
CA LYS A 186 8.06 -2.99 25.13
C LYS A 186 7.65 -1.53 25.35
N LEU A 187 7.36 -0.80 24.27
CA LEU A 187 7.11 0.64 24.30
C LEU A 187 5.61 0.98 24.40
N GLY A 188 4.74 0.05 24.05
CA GLY A 188 3.32 0.31 23.85
C GLY A 188 3.04 1.03 22.52
N PRO A 189 1.75 1.15 22.12
CA PRO A 189 1.38 1.55 20.76
C PRO A 189 1.82 2.97 20.37
N ILE A 190 1.66 3.94 21.27
CA ILE A 190 1.92 5.36 20.97
C ILE A 190 3.43 5.61 20.83
N ALA A 191 4.22 5.20 21.82
CA ALA A 191 5.66 5.39 21.79
C ALA A 191 6.33 4.58 20.68
N PHE A 192 5.83 3.38 20.38
CA PHE A 192 6.27 2.60 19.22
C PHE A 192 6.02 3.34 17.90
N LEU A 193 4.81 3.89 17.70
CA LEU A 193 4.49 4.62 16.48
C LEU A 193 5.34 5.89 16.33
N ALA A 194 5.51 6.64 17.42
CA ALA A 194 6.35 7.83 17.43
C ALA A 194 7.82 7.50 17.07
N ALA A 195 8.37 6.42 17.64
CA ALA A 195 9.72 5.95 17.32
C ALA A 195 9.83 5.50 15.85
N ALA A 196 8.84 4.76 15.33
CA ALA A 196 8.82 4.33 13.94
C ALA A 196 8.73 5.50 12.96
N ILE A 197 7.92 6.52 13.27
CA ILE A 197 7.83 7.78 12.51
C ILE A 197 9.18 8.49 12.53
N ALA A 198 9.79 8.66 13.71
CA ALA A 198 11.08 9.33 13.85
C ALA A 198 12.18 8.61 13.05
N ILE A 199 12.28 7.29 13.16
CA ILE A 199 13.27 6.48 12.43
C ILE A 199 13.03 6.58 10.92
N GLY A 200 11.77 6.45 10.47
CA GLY A 200 11.46 6.51 9.04
C GLY A 200 11.70 7.89 8.44
N PHE A 201 11.32 8.95 9.14
CA PHE A 201 11.56 10.32 8.68
C PHE A 201 13.05 10.65 8.71
N PHE A 202 13.79 10.20 9.73
CA PHE A 202 15.24 10.32 9.76
C PHE A 202 15.89 9.60 8.57
N ALA A 203 15.47 8.36 8.27
CA ALA A 203 15.98 7.63 7.10
C ALA A 203 15.74 8.40 5.79
N ARG A 204 14.56 9.00 5.62
CA ARG A 204 14.23 9.82 4.45
C ARG A 204 15.05 11.11 4.41
N VAL A 205 15.17 11.83 5.52
CA VAL A 205 16.02 13.04 5.61
C VAL A 205 17.46 12.70 5.27
N TYR A 206 17.97 11.59 5.79
CA TYR A 206 19.32 11.13 5.51
C TYR A 206 19.50 10.87 4.00
N LEU A 207 18.61 10.08 3.39
CA LEU A 207 18.73 9.70 1.98
C LEU A 207 18.41 10.83 0.98
N LEU A 208 17.60 11.82 1.37
CA LEU A 208 17.20 12.94 0.52
C LEU A 208 18.13 14.15 0.64
N TYR A 209 18.65 14.43 1.83
CA TYR A 209 19.32 15.71 2.13
C TYR A 209 20.74 15.57 2.68
N LEU A 210 21.01 14.58 3.55
CA LEU A 210 22.33 14.45 4.18
C LEU A 210 23.30 13.63 3.34
N HIS A 211 22.80 12.56 2.72
CA HIS A 211 23.51 11.71 1.78
C HIS A 211 22.62 11.43 0.57
N PRO A 212 22.43 12.45 -0.30
CA PRO A 212 21.55 12.35 -1.46
C PRO A 212 21.88 11.10 -2.28
N SER A 213 20.93 10.17 -2.28
CA SER A 213 21.03 8.88 -2.96
C SER A 213 19.95 8.77 -4.02
N SER A 214 20.01 7.72 -4.85
CA SER A 214 18.92 7.40 -5.78
C SER A 214 17.55 7.40 -5.09
N GLY A 215 16.56 8.09 -5.66
CA GLY A 215 15.20 8.19 -5.09
C GLY A 215 14.53 6.82 -4.89
N GLN A 216 15.02 5.80 -5.58
CA GLN A 216 14.62 4.41 -5.43
C GLN A 216 14.88 3.87 -4.01
N TRP A 217 15.92 4.36 -3.32
CA TRP A 217 16.18 4.02 -1.90
C TRP A 217 15.06 4.51 -0.98
N VAL A 218 14.56 5.72 -1.23
CA VAL A 218 13.45 6.32 -0.47
C VAL A 218 12.12 5.61 -0.78
N LEU A 219 11.93 5.22 -2.04
CA LEU A 219 10.72 4.55 -2.50
C LEU A 219 10.56 3.15 -1.89
N GLY A 220 11.62 2.33 -1.91
CA GLY A 220 11.55 0.97 -1.37
C GLY A 220 12.87 0.20 -1.29
N GLY A 221 13.98 0.78 -1.76
CA GLY A 221 15.30 0.18 -1.62
C GLY A 221 15.72 0.05 -0.16
N PHE A 222 15.34 1.02 0.68
CA PHE A 222 15.55 0.99 2.12
C PHE A 222 14.22 0.97 2.87
N GLY A 223 13.85 -0.18 3.43
CA GLY A 223 12.54 -0.41 4.02
C GLY A 223 12.19 0.52 5.19
N LEU A 224 13.19 1.08 5.88
CA LEU A 224 12.96 2.07 6.94
C LEU A 224 12.29 3.35 6.42
N SER A 225 12.53 3.72 5.15
CA SER A 225 11.90 4.88 4.51
C SER A 225 10.38 4.77 4.38
N ARG A 226 9.83 3.56 4.52
CA ARG A 226 8.39 3.21 4.48
C ARG A 226 7.90 2.57 5.79
N LEU A 227 8.72 2.63 6.84
CA LEU A 227 8.38 2.11 8.16
C LEU A 227 7.17 2.79 8.80
N PRO A 228 6.96 4.12 8.70
CA PRO A 228 5.84 4.80 9.37
C PRO A 228 4.47 4.21 9.00
N GLU A 229 4.21 3.97 7.72
CA GLU A 229 2.97 3.38 7.20
C GLU A 229 2.77 1.97 7.74
N PHE A 230 3.83 1.17 7.66
CA PHE A 230 3.80 -0.21 8.12
C PHE A 230 3.58 -0.31 9.63
N ALA A 231 4.24 0.56 10.41
CA ALA A 231 4.10 0.65 11.86
C ALA A 231 2.71 1.14 12.29
N LEU A 232 2.11 2.10 11.57
CA LEU A 232 0.72 2.48 11.75
C LEU A 232 -0.19 1.26 11.58
N GLY A 233 0.02 0.50 10.51
CA GLY A 233 -0.65 -0.78 10.28
C GLY A 233 -0.55 -1.72 11.48
N ILE A 234 0.66 -1.90 12.01
CA ILE A 234 0.91 -2.74 13.19
C ILE A 234 0.10 -2.27 14.41
N VAL A 235 0.08 -0.96 14.67
CA VAL A 235 -0.67 -0.36 15.79
C VAL A 235 -2.17 -0.53 15.63
N LEU A 236 -2.71 -0.27 14.43
CA LEU A 236 -4.12 -0.50 14.11
C LEU A 236 -4.48 -1.98 14.26
N GLY A 237 -3.60 -2.87 13.83
CA GLY A 237 -3.75 -4.31 14.04
C GLY A 237 -3.80 -4.67 15.51
N ALA A 238 -2.90 -4.11 16.33
CA ALA A 238 -2.93 -4.34 17.78
C ALA A 238 -4.18 -3.78 18.46
N TRP A 239 -4.69 -2.63 17.99
CA TRP A 239 -5.95 -2.06 18.49
C TRP A 239 -7.13 -2.97 18.16
N TYR A 240 -7.26 -3.41 16.91
CA TYR A 240 -8.31 -4.34 16.50
C TYR A 240 -8.26 -5.66 17.29
N ALA A 241 -7.07 -6.18 17.61
CA ALA A 241 -6.95 -7.40 18.42
C ALA A 241 -7.54 -7.25 19.84
N ARG A 242 -7.48 -6.04 20.41
CA ARG A 242 -7.96 -5.77 21.77
C ARG A 242 -9.45 -5.42 21.80
N ASN A 243 -9.90 -4.65 20.81
CA ASN A 243 -11.29 -4.20 20.74
C ASN A 243 -11.77 -4.14 19.28
N PRO A 244 -12.15 -5.29 18.69
CA PRO A 244 -12.59 -5.35 17.29
C PRO A 244 -13.81 -4.47 17.03
N ASP A 245 -14.78 -4.46 17.94
CA ASP A 245 -16.05 -3.76 17.74
C ASP A 245 -15.86 -2.24 17.74
N ALA A 246 -15.09 -1.69 18.68
CA ALA A 246 -14.79 -0.26 18.69
C ALA A 246 -13.96 0.17 17.47
N PHE A 247 -13.03 -0.68 17.02
CA PHE A 247 -12.24 -0.42 15.81
C PHE A 247 -13.12 -0.38 14.57
N GLU A 248 -13.96 -1.40 14.37
CA GLU A 248 -14.86 -1.50 13.21
C GLU A 248 -15.91 -0.39 13.23
N ASP A 249 -16.45 -0.05 14.41
CA ASP A 249 -17.39 1.07 14.59
C ASP A 249 -16.76 2.38 14.13
N TRP A 250 -15.54 2.68 14.59
CA TRP A 250 -14.84 3.90 14.20
C TRP A 250 -14.46 3.91 12.72
N LEU A 251 -13.88 2.82 12.21
CA LEU A 251 -13.37 2.78 10.84
C LEU A 251 -14.52 2.76 9.82
N LEU A 252 -15.50 1.87 10.00
CA LEU A 252 -16.48 1.50 8.98
C LEU A 252 -17.80 2.30 9.05
N ARG A 253 -18.10 3.01 10.14
CA ARG A 253 -19.30 3.88 10.24
C ARG A 253 -19.07 5.31 9.75
N GLY A 254 -18.14 5.50 8.82
CA GLY A 254 -17.89 6.78 8.16
C GLY A 254 -16.95 7.74 8.89
N ARG A 255 -16.69 7.57 10.19
CA ARG A 255 -15.69 8.41 10.90
C ARG A 255 -14.29 8.23 10.32
N GLY A 256 -13.87 6.98 10.08
CA GLY A 256 -12.62 6.69 9.38
C GLY A 256 -12.57 7.28 7.98
N PHE A 257 -13.65 7.13 7.20
CA PHE A 257 -13.76 7.74 5.86
C PHE A 257 -13.63 9.26 5.91
N LEU A 258 -14.36 9.93 6.81
CA LEU A 258 -14.33 11.38 6.97
C LEU A 258 -12.95 11.87 7.42
N ALA A 259 -12.32 11.19 8.37
CA ALA A 259 -10.96 11.49 8.79
C ALA A 259 -9.98 11.39 7.61
N GLY A 260 -10.08 10.32 6.81
CA GLY A 260 -9.31 10.18 5.59
C GLY A 260 -9.56 11.30 4.59
N LEU A 261 -10.83 11.65 4.35
CA LEU A 261 -11.23 12.70 3.40
C LEU A 261 -10.72 14.09 3.81
N LEU A 262 -10.69 14.40 5.11
CA LEU A 262 -10.15 15.65 5.63
C LEU A 262 -8.62 15.67 5.62
N LEU A 263 -7.98 14.53 5.89
CA LEU A 263 -6.52 14.41 5.87
C LEU A 263 -5.93 14.40 4.46
N TYR A 264 -6.66 13.92 3.46
CA TYR A 264 -6.12 13.73 2.11
C TYR A 264 -5.68 15.05 1.44
N PRO A 265 -6.49 16.14 1.45
CA PRO A 265 -6.06 17.43 0.91
C PRO A 265 -4.85 18.00 1.64
N ILE A 266 -4.79 17.81 2.97
CA ILE A 266 -3.63 18.23 3.78
C ILE A 266 -2.38 17.45 3.35
N ALA A 267 -2.50 16.13 3.20
CA ALA A 267 -1.43 15.28 2.71
C ALA A 267 -0.96 15.68 1.31
N LEU A 268 -1.88 16.07 0.42
CA LEU A 268 -1.55 16.57 -0.92
C LEU A 268 -0.85 17.93 -0.87
N ALA A 269 -1.29 18.85 -0.01
CA ALA A 269 -0.66 20.16 0.15
C ALA A 269 0.79 20.04 0.64
N VAL A 270 1.12 19.00 1.41
CA VAL A 270 2.49 18.73 1.87
C VAL A 270 3.46 18.47 0.72
N TYR A 271 3.02 18.02 -0.46
CA TYR A 271 3.89 17.95 -1.65
C TYR A 271 4.46 19.31 -2.06
N GLN A 272 3.78 20.40 -1.74
CA GLN A 272 4.17 21.76 -2.14
C GLN A 272 5.07 22.45 -1.11
N ILE A 273 5.27 21.86 0.07
CA ILE A 273 6.05 22.46 1.15
C ILE A 273 7.54 22.07 0.97
N PRO A 274 8.50 23.00 1.17
CA PRO A 274 9.91 22.66 1.23
C PRO A 274 10.16 21.52 2.21
N HIS A 275 10.87 20.49 1.75
CA HIS A 275 11.12 19.25 2.51
C HIS A 275 9.87 18.41 2.88
N GLY A 276 8.68 18.77 2.40
CA GLY A 276 7.44 18.04 2.67
C GLY A 276 7.43 16.59 2.17
N TYR A 277 8.26 16.29 1.15
CA TYR A 277 8.44 14.93 0.62
C TYR A 277 8.90 13.90 1.67
N VAL A 278 9.48 14.34 2.80
CA VAL A 278 9.82 13.47 3.93
C VAL A 278 8.58 12.82 4.54
N ALA A 279 7.49 13.57 4.70
CA ALA A 279 6.30 13.09 5.41
C ALA A 279 5.20 12.60 4.46
N VAL A 280 5.28 12.96 3.18
CA VAL A 280 4.13 12.85 2.27
C VAL A 280 3.63 11.43 2.07
N ASP A 281 4.53 10.46 1.95
CA ASP A 281 4.16 9.04 1.76
C ASP A 281 3.41 8.47 2.96
N PHE A 282 3.79 8.89 4.17
CA PHE A 282 3.10 8.50 5.39
C PHE A 282 1.70 9.11 5.45
N LEU A 283 1.60 10.41 5.15
CA LEU A 283 0.33 11.13 5.22
C LEU A 283 -0.65 10.65 4.14
N THR A 284 -0.20 10.53 2.89
CA THR A 284 -1.05 10.08 1.78
C THR A 284 -1.40 8.61 1.91
N GLY A 285 -0.47 7.76 2.35
CA GLY A 285 -0.74 6.36 2.65
C GLY A 285 -1.77 6.18 3.76
N THR A 286 -1.67 6.97 4.84
CA THR A 286 -2.63 6.98 5.95
C THR A 286 -4.00 7.47 5.49
N ALA A 287 -4.06 8.62 4.82
CA ALA A 287 -5.32 9.18 4.32
C ALA A 287 -5.99 8.22 3.31
N CYS A 288 -5.21 7.64 2.40
CA CYS A 288 -5.67 6.65 1.44
C CYS A 288 -6.23 5.40 2.12
N PHE A 289 -5.52 4.85 3.10
CA PHE A 289 -6.04 3.73 3.90
C PHE A 289 -7.37 4.09 4.56
N LEU A 290 -7.47 5.24 5.22
CA LEU A 290 -8.69 5.65 5.92
C LEU A 290 -9.88 5.87 4.98
N VAL A 291 -9.66 6.49 3.81
CA VAL A 291 -10.70 6.67 2.78
C VAL A 291 -11.17 5.31 2.26
N VAL A 292 -10.25 4.48 1.76
CA VAL A 292 -10.62 3.22 1.11
C VAL A 292 -11.17 2.20 2.12
N ALA A 293 -10.51 2.05 3.27
CA ALA A 293 -10.97 1.12 4.31
C ALA A 293 -12.26 1.63 4.97
N GLY A 294 -12.40 2.94 5.20
CA GLY A 294 -13.63 3.51 5.75
C GLY A 294 -14.83 3.35 4.82
N ALA A 295 -14.62 3.52 3.51
CA ALA A 295 -15.66 3.28 2.50
C ALA A 295 -15.95 1.79 2.27
N SER A 296 -15.03 0.89 2.63
CA SER A 296 -15.23 -0.55 2.47
C SER A 296 -16.42 -1.11 3.26
N GLY A 297 -16.80 -0.47 4.37
CA GLY A 297 -18.01 -0.84 5.12
C GLY A 297 -19.31 -0.59 4.35
N PHE A 298 -19.32 0.39 3.45
CA PHE A 298 -20.41 0.64 2.51
C PHE A 298 -20.33 -0.32 1.32
N TRP A 299 -19.16 -0.46 0.69
CA TRP A 299 -18.99 -1.30 -0.50
C TRP A 299 -19.23 -2.79 -0.23
N ALA A 300 -18.89 -3.28 0.96
CA ALA A 300 -19.13 -4.66 1.35
C ALA A 300 -20.63 -5.02 1.42
N LYS A 301 -21.52 -4.02 1.53
CA LYS A 301 -22.98 -4.22 1.52
C LYS A 301 -23.58 -4.29 0.12
N VAL A 302 -22.81 -3.94 -0.92
CA VAL A 302 -23.25 -4.02 -2.32
C VAL A 302 -22.98 -5.44 -2.82
N PRO A 303 -23.99 -6.30 -3.07
CA PRO A 303 -23.81 -7.74 -3.21
C PRO A 303 -22.76 -8.17 -4.25
N TYR A 304 -22.86 -7.66 -5.48
CA TYR A 304 -21.95 -8.03 -6.57
C TYR A 304 -20.59 -7.32 -6.47
N LEU A 305 -20.60 -6.02 -6.18
CA LEU A 305 -19.39 -5.21 -6.10
C LEU A 305 -18.51 -5.66 -4.92
N GLY A 306 -19.10 -5.87 -3.74
CA GLY A 306 -18.39 -6.36 -2.56
C GLY A 306 -17.77 -7.74 -2.77
N GLN A 307 -18.49 -8.67 -3.41
CA GLN A 307 -17.97 -10.00 -3.74
C GLN A 307 -16.81 -9.94 -4.73
N ALA A 308 -16.94 -9.17 -5.82
CA ALA A 308 -15.88 -9.02 -6.82
C ALA A 308 -14.60 -8.41 -6.21
N LEU A 309 -14.75 -7.36 -5.39
CA LEU A 309 -13.64 -6.71 -4.70
C LEU A 309 -13.00 -7.63 -3.66
N ALA A 310 -13.80 -8.35 -2.87
CA ALA A 310 -13.30 -9.32 -1.91
C ALA A 310 -12.55 -10.47 -2.60
N LEU A 311 -13.03 -10.93 -3.76
CA LEU A 311 -12.34 -11.93 -4.58
C LEU A 311 -10.97 -11.41 -5.03
N ALA A 312 -10.94 -10.23 -5.65
CA ALA A 312 -9.70 -9.59 -6.09
C ALA A 312 -8.69 -9.43 -4.94
N GLY A 313 -9.14 -8.96 -3.77
CA GLY A 313 -8.28 -8.83 -2.59
C GLY A 313 -7.83 -10.15 -1.98
N SER A 314 -8.59 -11.23 -2.17
CA SER A 314 -8.30 -12.56 -1.61
C SER A 314 -7.33 -13.40 -2.43
N LEU A 315 -7.20 -13.11 -3.73
CA LEU A 315 -6.16 -13.70 -4.58
C LEU A 315 -4.75 -13.38 -4.04
N LEU A 316 -4.60 -12.29 -3.27
CA LEU A 316 -3.36 -11.92 -2.57
C LEU A 316 -3.19 -12.64 -1.21
N GLY A 317 -4.21 -13.34 -0.73
CA GLY A 317 -4.27 -13.99 0.57
C GLY A 317 -4.79 -15.42 0.46
N CYS A 318 -4.04 -16.31 -0.18
CA CYS A 318 -4.45 -17.70 -0.34
C CYS A 318 -4.79 -18.38 1.02
N ARG A 319 -6.08 -18.59 1.24
CA ARG A 319 -6.64 -19.86 1.72
C ARG A 319 -7.80 -20.20 0.79
N ALA A 320 -7.69 -21.35 0.15
CA ALA A 320 -8.73 -21.94 -0.68
C ALA A 320 -10.06 -21.99 0.08
N LEU A 321 -11.15 -21.78 -0.66
CA LEU A 321 -12.53 -22.04 -0.25
C LEU A 321 -12.63 -23.46 0.35
N PRO A 322 -13.40 -23.68 1.42
CA PRO A 322 -14.32 -24.80 1.43
C PRO A 322 -15.59 -24.33 0.72
N ALA A 323 -15.77 -24.79 -0.51
CA ALA A 323 -17.09 -24.86 -1.12
C ALA A 323 -17.86 -25.97 -0.40
N THR A 324 -18.60 -25.63 0.68
CA THR A 324 -19.72 -26.42 1.23
C THR A 324 -20.34 -25.67 2.41
N ALA A 325 -21.47 -25.00 2.15
CA ALA A 325 -22.60 -24.83 3.09
C ALA A 325 -23.72 -24.02 2.39
N CYS A 326 -24.20 -24.53 1.26
CA CYS A 326 -25.63 -24.41 0.97
C CYS A 326 -26.27 -25.67 1.56
N GLY A 327 -27.01 -25.46 2.63
CA GLY A 327 -28.07 -26.32 3.16
C GLY A 327 -29.19 -25.39 3.55
#